data_AF-A0AAW5TZ52-F1
#
_entry.id   AF-A0AAW5TZ52-F1
#
_cell.length_a   1.000
_cell.length_b   1.000
_cell.length_c   1.000
_cell.angle_alpha   90.00
_cell.angle_beta   90.00
_cell.angle_gamma   90.00
#
_symmetry.space_group_name_H-M   'P 1'
#
loop_
_entity.id
_entity.type
_entity.pdbx_description
1 polymer ?
#
loop_
_entity_poly.entity_id
_entity_poly.type
_entity_poly.pdbx_seq_one_letter_code
_entity_poly.pdbx_strand_id
1 'polypeptide(L)' 'MATAIKAIPTLEGKEAEVFLRQAEEAERNFKGFQNIDNHPYCVMAHSILEKAGMR' A
#
# COMPACT_ATOMS: atom_id res chain seq x y z
N MET A 1 3.56 11.17 -13.57
CA MET A 1 4.83 10.43 -13.54
C MET A 1 4.75 9.44 -12.39
N ALA A 2 4.71 8.14 -12.67
CA ALA A 2 4.65 7.12 -11.62
C ALA A 2 6.05 6.91 -11.05
N THR A 3 6.21 7.12 -9.74
CA THR A 3 7.46 6.85 -9.03
C THR A 3 7.70 5.34 -9.08
N ALA A 4 8.65 4.90 -9.90
CA ALA A 4 9.01 3.50 -10.00
C ALA A 4 9.57 3.03 -8.65
N ILE A 5 8.78 2.22 -7.94
CA ILE A 5 9.24 1.45 -6.79
C ILE A 5 10.39 0.59 -7.31
N LYS A 6 11.63 0.90 -6.90
CA LYS A 6 12.82 0.12 -7.26
C LYS A 6 12.52 -1.35 -7.00
N ALA A 7 12.57 -2.15 -8.04
CA ALA A 7 12.30 -3.58 -8.00
C ALA A 7 13.03 -4.23 -6.81
N ILE A 8 12.24 -4.82 -5.92
CA ILE A 8 12.67 -5.83 -4.94
C ILE A 8 13.46 -6.90 -5.74
N PRO A 9 14.60 -7.42 -5.25
CA PRO A 9 15.40 -8.43 -5.96
C PRO A 9 14.46 -9.46 -6.58
N THR A 10 14.57 -9.61 -7.90
CA THR A 10 13.59 -10.27 -8.76
C THR A 10 13.21 -11.62 -8.18
N LEU A 11 12.03 -11.69 -7.56
CA LEU A 11 11.38 -12.95 -7.25
C LEU A 11 11.18 -13.63 -8.61
N GLU A 12 11.76 -14.82 -8.79
CA GLU A 12 11.67 -15.58 -10.03
C GLU A 12 10.88 -16.87 -9.80
N GLY A 13 10.14 -17.30 -10.82
CA GLY A 13 9.34 -18.53 -10.77
C GLY A 13 8.22 -18.49 -9.71
N LYS A 14 8.10 -19.57 -8.92
CA LYS A 14 6.97 -19.78 -8.00
C LYS A 14 6.84 -18.72 -6.92
N GLU A 15 7.94 -18.09 -6.51
CA GLU A 15 7.91 -17.07 -5.46
C GLU A 15 7.33 -15.74 -5.96
N ALA A 16 7.54 -15.42 -7.24
CA ALA A 16 6.95 -14.25 -7.89
C ALA A 16 5.43 -14.38 -8.01
N GLU A 17 4.94 -15.55 -8.40
CA GLU A 17 3.51 -15.84 -8.53
C GLU A 17 2.80 -15.77 -7.17
N VAL A 18 3.44 -16.30 -6.12
CA VAL A 18 2.90 -16.24 -4.75
C VAL A 18 2.87 -14.80 -4.25
N PHE A 19 3.93 -14.02 -4.49
CA PHE A 19 3.97 -12.61 -4.13
C PHE A 19 2.89 -11.80 -4.85
N LEU A 20 2.73 -11.99 -6.16
CA LEU A 20 1.68 -11.31 -6.94
C LEU A 20 0.29 -11.69 -6.42
N ARG A 21 0.03 -12.97 -6.15
CA ARG A 21 -1.25 -13.43 -5.59
C ARG A 21 -1.53 -12.80 -4.22
N GLN A 22 -0.53 -12.74 -3.34
CA GLN A 22 -0.66 -12.11 -2.03
C GLN A 22 -0.87 -10.59 -2.12
N ALA A 23 -0.20 -9.93 -3.06
CA ALA A 23 -0.38 -8.51 -3.32
C ALA A 23 -1.81 -8.22 -3.84
N GLU A 24 -2.32 -9.04 -4.77
CA GLU A 24 -3.71 -8.92 -5.24
C GLU A 24 -4.74 -9.21 -4.15
N GLU A 25 -4.48 -10.20 -3.29
CA GLU A 25 -5.35 -10.52 -2.16
C GLU A 25 -5.35 -9.39 -1.11
N ALA A 26 -4.18 -8.83 -0.82
CA ALA A 26 -4.06 -7.65 0.03
C ALA A 26 -4.78 -6.44 -0.58
N GLU A 27 -4.65 -6.20 -1.89
CA GLU A 27 -5.40 -5.15 -2.59
C GLU A 27 -6.90 -5.37 -2.54
N ARG A 28 -7.39 -6.60 -2.74
CA ARG A 28 -8.83 -6.92 -2.66
C ARG A 28 -9.37 -6.67 -1.25
N ASN A 29 -8.64 -7.11 -0.23
CA ASN A 29 -8.99 -6.87 1.17
C ASN A 29 -8.95 -5.37 1.51
N PHE A 30 -8.02 -4.62 0.93
CA PHE A 30 -7.92 -3.18 1.13
C PHE A 30 -9.02 -2.40 0.39
N LYS A 31 -9.36 -2.76 -0.85
CA LYS A 31 -10.46 -2.16 -1.63
C LYS A 31 -11.83 -2.37 -0.97
N GLY A 32 -11.99 -3.44 -0.20
CA GLY A 32 -13.19 -3.70 0.61
C GLY A 32 -13.19 -3.02 1.99
N PHE A 33 -12.10 -2.38 2.39
CA PHE A 33 -11.96 -1.78 3.72
C PHE A 33 -12.72 -0.46 3.78
N GLN A 34 -13.97 -0.54 4.23
CA GLN A 34 -14.77 0.64 4.56
C GLN A 34 -14.19 1.31 5.81
N ASN A 35 -14.20 2.64 5.85
CA ASN A 35 -13.66 3.47 6.94
C ASN A 35 -12.12 3.61 7.01
N ILE A 36 -11.39 3.47 5.90
CA ILE A 36 -9.95 3.84 5.83
C ILE A 36 -9.73 5.25 6.37
N ASP A 37 -10.57 6.21 5.99
CA ASP A 37 -10.42 7.62 6.41
C ASP A 37 -10.56 7.80 7.93
N ASN A 38 -11.29 6.91 8.61
CA ASN A 38 -11.46 6.91 10.07
C ASN A 38 -10.55 5.90 10.78
N HIS A 39 -9.73 5.15 10.04
CA HIS A 39 -8.81 4.21 10.66
C HIS A 39 -7.75 4.99 11.46
N PRO A 40 -7.48 4.64 12.73
CA PRO A 40 -6.61 5.43 13.61
C PRO A 40 -5.24 5.75 13.01
N TYR A 41 -4.66 4.81 12.26
CA TYR A 41 -3.38 5.01 11.59
C TYR A 41 -3.47 5.95 10.38
N CYS A 42 -4.58 5.95 9.63
CA CYS A 42 -4.78 6.83 8.49
C CYS A 42 -5.00 8.28 8.95
N VAL A 43 -5.79 8.48 10.01
CA VAL A 43 -5.96 9.81 10.65
C VAL A 43 -4.63 10.35 11.18
N MET A 44 -3.84 9.49 11.83
CA MET A 44 -2.51 9.86 12.32
C MET A 44 -1.58 10.26 11.17
N ALA A 45 -1.51 9.45 10.11
CA ALA A 45 -0.69 9.73 8.93
C ALA A 45 -1.12 11.05 8.27
N HIS A 46 -2.43 11.29 8.14
CA HIS A 46 -2.96 12.56 7.64
C HIS A 46 -2.50 13.74 8.49
N SER A 47 -2.62 13.64 9.83
CA SER A 47 -2.16 14.70 10.74
C SER A 47 -0.66 15.00 10.64
N ILE A 48 0.17 13.98 10.40
CA ILE A 48 1.61 14.16 10.20
C ILE A 48 1.89 14.88 8.87
N LEU A 49 1.22 14.48 7.79
CA LEU A 49 1.39 15.08 6.47
C LEU A 49 0.91 16.54 6.45
N GLU A 50 -0.23 16.84 7.09
CA GLU A 50 -0.72 18.20 7.26
C GLU A 50 0.26 19.08 8.05
N LYS A 51 0.80 18.55 9.17
CA LYS A 51 1.83 19.25 9.96
C LYS A 51 3.13 19.47 9.19
N ALA A 52 3.45 18.59 8.24
CA ALA A 52 4.60 18.72 7.36
C ALA A 52 4.33 19.65 6.16
N GLY A 53 3.12 20.21 6.02
CA GLY A 53 2.74 21.10 4.92
C GLY A 53 2.53 20.38 3.59
N MET A 54 2.35 19.05 3.61
CA MET A 54 2.11 18.23 2.43
C MET A 54 0.61 17.91 2.36
N ARG A 55 -0.10 18.52 1.40
CA ARG A 55 -1.53 18.33 1.18
C ARG A 55 -1.79 17.81 -0.24
#